data_AF-A0A0B6ZXK6-F1
#
_entry.id   AF-A0A0B6ZXK6-F1
#
_cell.length_a   1.000
_cell.length_b   1.000
_cell.length_c   1.000
_cell.angle_alpha   90.00
_cell.angle_beta   90.00
_cell.angle_gamma   90.00
#
_symmetry.space_group_name_H-M   'P 1'
#
loop_
_entity.id
_entity.type
_entity.pdbx_description
1 polymer ?
#
loop_
_entity_poly.entity_id
_entity_poly.type
_entity_poly.pdbx_seq_one_letter_code
_entity_poly.pdbx_strand_id
1 'polypeptide(L)' 'MEDANINYKWLFTEEELLNTPSVRIGVTIEQELTFRQKQAMLIQTIGLKSGLTQLAVNTSVIFMHRFFMYRTVKSFPRLQ' A
#
# COMPACT_ATOMS: atom_id res chain seq x y z
N MET A 1 19.39 26.96 -11.69
CA MET A 1 19.35 25.51 -11.42
C MET A 1 17.89 25.17 -11.31
N GLU A 2 17.35 24.47 -12.31
CA GLU A 2 15.96 24.00 -12.30
C GLU A 2 15.78 23.15 -11.05
N ASP A 3 14.84 23.54 -10.19
CA ASP A 3 14.33 22.69 -9.13
C ASP A 3 13.88 21.40 -9.81
N ALA A 4 14.72 20.36 -9.69
CA ALA A 4 14.36 19.03 -10.11
C ALA A 4 12.97 18.80 -9.54
N ASN A 5 11.99 18.62 -10.42
CA ASN A 5 10.61 18.34 -10.08
C ASN A 5 10.62 16.99 -9.36
N ILE A 6 11.00 17.00 -8.08
CA ILE A 6 10.94 15.85 -7.19
C ILE A 6 9.46 15.59 -7.12
N ASN A 7 9.03 14.60 -7.89
CA ASN A 7 7.64 14.32 -8.10
C ASN A 7 7.09 13.72 -6.79
N TYR A 8 6.60 14.59 -5.89
CA TYR A 8 6.06 14.27 -4.56
C TYR A 8 4.80 13.38 -4.60
N LYS A 9 4.42 12.85 -5.77
CA LYS A 9 3.20 12.07 -6.03
C LYS A 9 2.97 10.86 -5.12
N TRP A 10 4.00 10.38 -4.42
CA TRP A 10 3.92 9.23 -3.51
C TRP A 10 4.42 9.52 -2.09
N LEU A 11 4.64 10.80 -1.78
CA LEU A 11 4.95 11.28 -0.44
C LEU A 11 3.68 11.93 0.09
N PHE A 12 3.11 11.36 1.15
CA PHE A 12 1.85 11.80 1.72
C PHE A 12 2.09 12.30 3.14
N THR A 13 1.38 13.36 3.54
CA THR A 13 1.38 13.79 4.93
C THR A 13 0.55 12.85 5.80
N GLU A 14 0.72 12.92 7.12
CA GLU A 14 -0.08 12.14 8.06
C GLU A 14 -1.59 12.44 7.89
N GLU A 15 -1.95 13.70 7.66
CA GLU A 15 -3.33 14.12 7.41
C GLU A 15 -3.93 13.54 6.12
N GLU A 16 -3.11 13.36 5.08
CA GLU A 16 -3.52 12.70 3.83
C GLU A 16 -3.68 11.19 4.01
N LEU A 17 -2.84 10.56 4.86
CA LEU A 17 -2.95 9.15 5.24
C LEU A 17 -4.18 8.89 6.13
N LEU A 18 -4.63 9.87 6.90
CA LEU A 18 -5.89 9.80 7.66
C LEU A 18 -7.13 9.93 6.76
N ASN A 19 -6.97 10.42 5.53
CA ASN A 19 -8.04 10.64 4.56
C ASN A 19 -8.01 9.67 3.37
N THR A 20 -7.45 8.47 3.56
CA THR A 20 -7.41 7.45 2.51
C THR A 20 -8.82 7.11 1.99
N PRO A 21 -8.94 6.66 0.74
CA PRO A 21 -10.22 6.18 0.21
C PRO A 21 -10.89 5.12 1.09
N SER A 22 -10.11 4.27 1.76
CA SER A 22 -10.62 3.24 2.67
C SER A 22 -11.26 3.85 3.93
N VAL A 23 -10.61 4.85 4.54
CA VAL A 23 -11.15 5.57 5.70
C VAL A 23 -12.44 6.32 5.34
N ARG A 24 -12.50 6.92 4.14
CA ARG A 24 -13.71 7.60 3.64
C ARG A 24 -14.93 6.69 3.49
N ILE A 25 -14.75 5.38 3.34
CA ILE A 25 -15.82 4.37 3.25
C ILE A 25 -16.11 3.71 4.61
N GLY A 26 -15.56 4.27 5.69
CA GLY A 26 -15.81 3.83 7.06
C GLY A 26 -14.98 2.63 7.51
N VAL A 27 -13.82 2.38 6.89
CA VAL A 27 -12.81 1.46 7.45
C VAL A 27 -12.00 2.23 8.49
N THR A 28 -11.80 1.68 9.68
CA THR A 28 -10.96 2.35 10.68
C THR A 28 -9.49 2.31 10.26
N ILE A 29 -8.71 3.32 10.66
CA ILE A 29 -7.27 3.39 10.35
C ILE A 29 -6.54 2.13 10.83
N GLU A 30 -6.92 1.59 12.00
CA GLU A 30 -6.37 0.36 12.54
C GLU A 30 -6.69 -0.88 11.69
N GLN A 31 -7.92 -0.97 11.17
CA GLN A 31 -8.32 -2.04 10.25
C GLN A 31 -7.55 -1.95 8.93
N GLU A 32 -7.37 -0.74 8.39
CA GLU A 32 -6.56 -0.52 7.19
C GLU A 32 -5.09 -0.88 7.42
N LEU A 33 -4.50 -0.47 8.55
CA LEU A 33 -3.14 -0.81 8.93
C LEU A 33 -2.94 -2.33 9.02
N THR A 34 -3.83 -3.00 9.75
CA THR A 34 -3.82 -4.46 9.88
C THR A 34 -3.93 -5.14 8.52
N PHE A 35 -4.79 -4.63 7.63
CA PHE A 35 -4.95 -5.18 6.30
C PHE A 35 -3.68 -5.01 5.44
N ARG A 36 -3.07 -3.82 5.46
CA ARG A 36 -1.81 -3.56 4.75
C ARG A 36 -0.68 -4.46 5.23
N GLN A 37 -0.58 -4.69 6.54
CA GLN A 37 0.39 -5.64 7.13
C GLN A 37 0.14 -7.07 6.65
N LYS A 38 -1.11 -7.54 6.65
CA LYS A 38 -1.47 -8.87 6.11
C LYS A 38 -1.10 -9.03 4.64
N GLN A 39 -1.36 -8.01 3.82
CA GLN A 39 -0.99 -8.02 2.41
C GLN A 39 0.53 -8.03 2.21
N ALA A 40 1.29 -7.26 3.01
CA ALA A 40 2.75 -7.25 2.95
C ALA A 40 3.33 -8.62 3.31
N MET A 41 2.83 -9.26 4.37
CA MET A 41 3.23 -10.63 4.76
C MET A 41 2.91 -11.66 3.67
N LEU A 42 1.77 -11.53 3.00
CA LEU A 42 1.39 -12.39 1.89
C LEU A 42 2.36 -12.23 0.71
N ILE A 43 2.64 -11.00 0.29
CA ILE A 43 3.59 -10.70 -0.79
C ILE A 43 4.98 -11.26 -0.46
N GLN A 44 5.42 -11.11 0.79
CA GLN A 44 6.70 -11.64 1.24
C GLN A 44 6.73 -13.17 1.19
N THR A 45 5.66 -13.84 1.63
CA THR A 45 5.53 -15.30 1.59
C THR A 45 5.53 -15.82 0.15
N ILE A 46 4.80 -15.16 -0.75
CA ILE A 46 4.78 -15.50 -2.17
C ILE A 46 6.17 -15.30 -2.78
N GLY A 47 6.80 -14.15 -2.54
CA GLY A 47 8.11 -13.84 -3.09
C GLY A 47 9.20 -14.82 -2.65
N LEU A 48 9.21 -15.20 -1.37
CA LEU A 48 10.13 -16.19 -0.85
C LEU A 48 9.90 -17.57 -1.50
N LYS A 49 8.64 -18.02 -1.61
CA LYS A 49 8.29 -19.30 -2.23
C LYS A 49 8.59 -19.33 -3.73
N SER A 50 8.49 -18.20 -4.40
CA SER A 50 8.78 -18.06 -5.84
C SER A 50 10.26 -17.82 -6.15
N GLY A 51 11.14 -17.76 -5.14
CA GLY A 51 12.58 -17.52 -5.34
C GLY A 51 12.92 -16.10 -5.80
N LEU A 52 12.05 -15.11 -5.53
CA LEU A 52 12.31 -13.71 -5.86
C LEU A 52 13.36 -13.09 -4.92
N THR A 53 14.13 -12.15 -5.43
CA THR A 53 15.06 -11.36 -4.61
C THR A 53 14.30 -10.45 -3.65
N GLN A 54 14.88 -10.15 -2.49
CA GLN A 54 14.28 -9.24 -1.51
C GLN A 54 14.01 -7.85 -2.11
N LEU A 55 14.84 -7.40 -3.07
CA LEU A 55 14.63 -6.14 -3.80
C LEU A 55 13.30 -6.15 -4.59
N ALA A 56 13.00 -7.25 -5.29
CA ALA A 56 11.76 -7.40 -6.05
C ALA A 56 10.54 -7.46 -5.12
N VAL A 57 10.66 -8.15 -3.98
CA VAL A 57 9.62 -8.21 -2.94
C VAL A 57 9.36 -6.82 -2.36
N ASN A 58 10.40 -6.09 -1.97
CA ASN A 58 10.29 -4.74 -1.43
C ASN A 58 9.61 -3.78 -2.42
N THR A 59 9.97 -3.87 -3.70
CA THR A 59 9.36 -3.06 -4.76
C THR A 59 7.87 -3.38 -4.91
N SER A 60 7.51 -4.66 -4.84
CA SER A 60 6.12 -5.13 -4.90
C SER A 60 5.29 -4.64 -3.72
N VAL A 61 5.86 -4.64 -2.51
CA VAL A 61 5.22 -4.09 -1.30
C VAL A 61 4.98 -2.59 -1.45
N ILE A 62 5.95 -1.82 -1.97
CA ILE A 62 5.77 -0.38 -2.23
C ILE A 62 4.64 -0.15 -3.23
N PHE A 63 4.57 -0.93 -4.33
CA PHE A 63 3.46 -0.83 -5.27
C PHE A 63 2.11 -1.16 -4.63
N MET A 64 2.06 -2.15 -3.75
CA MET A 64 0.86 -2.46 -2.96
C MET A 64 0.44 -1.27 -2.07
N HIS A 65 1.37 -0.65 -1.34
CA HIS A 65 1.07 0.51 -0.51
C HIS A 65 0.52 1.68 -1.33
N ARG A 66 1.14 1.94 -2.49
CA ARG A 66 0.72 2.95 -3.46
C ARG A 66 -0.67 2.66 -4.03
N PHE A 67 -0.98 1.41 -4.32
CA PHE A 67 -2.29 1.01 -4.84
C PHE A 67 -3.43 1.35 -3.86
N PHE A 68 -3.25 1.07 -2.57
CA PHE A 68 -4.26 1.37 -1.54
C PHE A 68 -4.41 2.87 -1.22
N MET A 69 -3.53 3.74 -1.75
CA MET A 69 -3.74 5.19 -1.71
C MET A 69 -4.77 5.66 -2.76
N TYR A 70 -5.03 4.88 -3.81
CA TYR A 70 -5.97 5.22 -4.89
C TYR A 70 -7.21 4.31 -4.95
N ARG A 71 -7.17 3.14 -4.29
CA ARG A 71 -8.21 2.12 -4.31
C ARG A 71 -8.57 1.70 -2.90
N THR A 72 -9.86 1.50 -2.68
CA THR A 72 -10.41 1.18 -1.36
C THR A 72 -10.21 -0.30 -1.07
N VAL A 73 -9.89 -0.64 0.18
CA VAL A 73 -9.76 -2.03 0.65
C VAL A 73 -11.06 -2.83 0.43
N LYS A 74 -12.22 -2.16 0.45
CA LYS A 74 -13.55 -2.76 0.21
C LYS A 74 -13.91 -3.00 -1.27
N SER A 75 -13.12 -2.54 -2.23
CA SER A 75 -13.41 -2.79 -3.67
C SER A 75 -13.11 -4.23 -4.12
N PHE A 76 -12.56 -5.09 -3.24
CA PHE A 76 -12.17 -6.45 -3.58
C PHE A 76 -12.80 -7.49 -2.62
N PRO A 77 -14.07 -7.87 -2.84
CA PRO A 77 -14.74 -8.91 -2.06
C PRO A 77 -14.32 -10.35 -2.39
N ARG A 78 -13.28 -10.59 -3.20
CA ARG A 78 -12.90 -11.94 -3.70
C ARG A 78 -11.65 -12.55 -3.05
N LEU A 79 -11.35 -12.20 -1.81
CA LEU A 79 -10.30 -12.85 -1.00
C LEU A 79 -10.80 -13.25 0.41
N GLN A 80 -12.12 -13.44 0.57
CA GLN A 80 -12.66 -14.21 1.69
C GLN A 80 -12.63 -15.70 1.38
#